data_AF-A0A388TBQ4-F1
#
_entry.id   AF-A0A388TBQ4-F1
#
_cell.length_a   1.000
_cell.length_b   1.000
_cell.length_c   1.000
_cell.angle_alpha   90.00
_cell.angle_beta   90.00
_cell.angle_gamma   90.00
#
_symmetry.space_group_name_H-M   'P 1'
#
loop_
_entity.id
_entity.type
_entity.pdbx_description
1 polymer ?
#
loop_
_entity_poly.entity_id
_entity_poly.type
_entity_poly.pdbx_seq_one_letter_code
_entity_poly.pdbx_strand_id
1 'polypeptide(L)'
;SIYYSIRFDQKRDFLTAIQLGFILGFTLWIRTVFLPYILLAALFFLIRKIPFAKISAVILIVSCFIIGWGSYNYYRGGEWTFTGGNADHNLYIGLNSRNKTGGGIWGEDAPSFEEIEKLTAALPPEKQKTWFKDEVKKFARENPKQVLLLAAKKMYIFWRPYPRAPQYTNPLTIAIIFFSFVPLVLLSFYTLWLFRKDKNYILLAYPLLYIAQLNAMHLVFAGSLVYRFPIEPLLICLAAYGANNLLDRV
;
A
#
# COMPACT_ATOMS: atom_id res chain seq x y z
N SER A 1 -3.01 -2.74 13.73
CA SER A 1 -1.74 -3.34 13.28
C SER A 1 -0.52 -2.57 13.74
N ILE A 2 -0.31 -1.33 13.30
CA ILE A 2 0.89 -0.52 13.62
C ILE A 2 1.14 -0.41 15.13
N TYR A 3 0.14 0.00 15.91
CA TYR A 3 0.23 0.07 17.37
C TYR A 3 0.63 -1.26 18.02
N TYR A 4 0.01 -2.38 17.60
CA TYR A 4 0.34 -3.69 18.15
C TYR A 4 1.74 -4.16 17.75
N SER A 5 2.26 -3.72 16.60
CA SER A 5 3.65 -3.98 16.21
C SER A 5 4.63 -3.25 17.13
N ILE A 6 4.35 -1.98 17.46
CA ILE A 6 5.13 -1.21 18.45
C ILE A 6 5.08 -1.90 19.82
N ARG A 7 3.88 -2.24 20.30
CA ARG A 7 3.67 -2.88 21.60
C ARG A 7 4.41 -4.23 21.70
N PHE A 8 4.40 -5.01 20.63
CA PHE A 8 5.12 -6.28 20.57
C PHE A 8 6.65 -6.07 20.58
N ASP A 9 7.21 -5.09 19.86
CA ASP A 9 8.65 -4.78 19.91
C ASP A 9 9.11 -4.30 21.29
N GLN A 10 8.25 -3.55 21.99
CA GLN A 10 8.55 -3.04 23.33
C GLN A 10 8.48 -4.14 24.39
N LYS A 11 7.40 -4.92 24.43
CA LYS A 11 7.20 -5.94 25.50
C LYS A 11 7.86 -7.27 25.20
N ARG A 12 7.87 -7.69 23.93
CA ARG A 12 8.45 -8.93 23.45
C ARG A 12 7.97 -10.16 24.21
N ASP A 13 6.70 -10.22 24.62
CA ASP A 13 6.12 -11.38 25.30
C ASP A 13 5.20 -12.19 24.35
N PHE A 14 4.81 -13.40 24.74
CA PHE A 14 3.94 -14.24 23.90
C PHE A 14 2.52 -13.68 23.79
N LEU A 15 2.01 -13.01 24.82
CA LEU A 15 0.67 -12.42 24.79
C LEU A 15 0.56 -11.36 23.69
N THR A 16 1.54 -10.46 23.62
CA THR A 16 1.62 -9.42 22.58
C THR A 16 1.91 -10.00 21.21
N ALA A 17 2.67 -11.11 21.11
CA ALA A 17 2.85 -11.85 19.86
C ALA A 17 1.51 -12.40 19.34
N ILE A 18 0.72 -13.04 20.20
CA ILE A 18 -0.59 -13.61 19.87
C ILE A 18 -1.56 -12.50 19.46
N GLN A 19 -1.65 -11.43 20.26
CA GLN A 19 -2.46 -10.26 19.95
C GLN A 19 -2.10 -9.66 18.59
N LEU A 20 -0.81 -9.49 18.32
CA LEU A 20 -0.35 -8.99 17.03
C LEU A 20 -0.73 -9.93 15.89
N GLY A 21 -0.55 -11.25 16.05
CA GLY A 21 -0.92 -12.26 15.07
C GLY A 21 -2.40 -12.17 14.67
N PHE A 22 -3.31 -12.11 15.65
CA PHE A 22 -4.74 -11.96 15.39
C PHE A 22 -5.06 -10.64 14.69
N ILE A 23 -4.53 -9.51 15.17
CA ILE A 23 -4.78 -8.20 14.58
C ILE A 23 -4.28 -8.13 13.13
N LEU A 24 -3.10 -8.69 12.85
CA LEU A 24 -2.57 -8.78 11.47
C LEU A 24 -3.42 -9.71 10.60
N GLY A 25 -3.83 -10.86 11.12
CA GLY A 25 -4.71 -11.82 10.43
C GLY A 25 -6.06 -11.19 10.03
N PHE A 26 -6.74 -10.52 10.96
CA PHE A 26 -7.98 -9.80 10.67
C PHE A 26 -7.76 -8.65 9.68
N THR A 27 -6.67 -7.91 9.82
CA THR A 27 -6.34 -6.82 8.88
C THR A 27 -6.18 -7.36 7.46
N LEU A 28 -5.54 -8.52 7.31
CA LEU A 28 -5.35 -9.18 6.01
C LEU A 28 -6.67 -9.61 5.36
N TRP A 29 -7.62 -10.14 6.15
CA TRP A 29 -8.96 -10.48 5.65
C TRP A 29 -9.71 -9.24 5.14
N ILE A 30 -9.58 -8.11 5.83
CA ILE A 30 -10.24 -6.86 5.42
C ILE A 30 -9.53 -6.25 4.19
N ARG A 31 -8.19 -6.22 4.20
CA ARG A 31 -7.37 -5.59 3.15
C ARG A 31 -6.05 -6.33 2.96
N THR A 32 -5.96 -7.09 1.88
CA THR A 32 -4.76 -7.85 1.48
C THR A 32 -3.54 -6.96 1.18
N VAL A 33 -3.73 -5.66 0.95
CA VAL A 33 -2.65 -4.66 0.77
C VAL A 33 -1.73 -4.55 1.98
N PHE A 34 -2.13 -5.07 3.16
CA PHE A 34 -1.26 -5.11 4.34
C PHE A 34 -0.23 -6.25 4.32
N LEU A 35 -0.25 -7.15 3.35
CA LEU A 35 0.68 -8.27 3.31
C LEU A 35 2.16 -7.82 3.26
N PRO A 36 2.57 -6.84 2.42
CA PRO A 36 3.94 -6.34 2.44
C PRO A 36 4.33 -5.70 3.77
N TYR A 37 3.39 -5.01 4.45
CA TYR A 37 3.64 -4.49 5.81
C TYR A 37 4.05 -5.60 6.78
N ILE A 38 3.37 -6.75 6.74
CA ILE A 38 3.65 -7.88 7.64
C ILE A 38 5.05 -8.43 7.41
N LEU A 39 5.44 -8.58 6.14
CA LEU A 39 6.79 -9.03 5.77
C LEU A 39 7.85 -8.05 6.25
N LEU A 40 7.65 -6.74 6.02
CA LEU A 40 8.57 -5.70 6.48
C LEU A 40 8.65 -5.63 8.01
N ALA A 41 7.52 -5.77 8.71
CA ALA A 41 7.49 -5.80 10.17
C ALA A 41 8.22 -7.04 10.70
N ALA A 42 8.03 -8.22 10.10
CA ALA A 42 8.74 -9.44 10.47
C ALA A 42 10.26 -9.31 10.25
N LEU A 43 10.69 -8.78 9.11
CA LEU A 43 12.09 -8.47 8.84
C LEU A 43 12.65 -7.49 9.87
N PHE A 44 11.89 -6.45 10.21
CA PHE A 44 12.30 -5.49 11.22
C PHE A 44 12.39 -6.12 12.62
N PHE A 45 11.50 -7.04 13.00
CA PHE A 45 11.61 -7.80 14.24
C PHE A 45 12.90 -8.63 14.32
N LEU A 46 13.35 -9.20 13.19
CA LEU A 46 14.64 -9.92 13.11
C LEU A 46 15.81 -8.97 13.33
N ILE A 47 15.80 -7.78 12.69
CA ILE A 47 16.81 -6.73 12.91
C ILE A 47 16.84 -6.30 14.38
N ARG A 48 15.67 -6.24 15.03
CA ARG A 48 15.48 -5.90 16.45
C ARG A 48 15.83 -7.06 17.39
N LYS A 49 16.29 -8.20 16.86
CA LYS A 49 16.68 -9.42 17.57
C LYS A 49 15.58 -9.93 18.51
N ILE A 50 14.31 -9.79 18.10
CA ILE A 50 13.20 -10.40 18.84
C ILE A 50 13.33 -11.93 18.73
N PRO A 51 13.11 -12.69 19.83
CA PRO A 51 13.26 -14.14 19.80
C PRO A 51 12.42 -14.79 18.69
N PHE A 52 13.05 -15.67 17.91
CA PHE A 52 12.43 -16.30 16.74
C PHE A 52 11.10 -16.98 17.07
N ALA A 53 11.02 -17.70 18.20
CA ALA A 53 9.79 -18.37 18.64
C ALA A 53 8.56 -17.43 18.72
N LYS A 54 8.76 -16.16 19.10
CA LYS A 54 7.69 -15.16 19.22
C LYS A 54 7.29 -14.59 17.86
N ILE A 55 8.26 -14.39 16.97
CA ILE A 55 8.01 -14.02 15.57
C ILE A 55 7.24 -15.15 14.87
N SER A 56 7.66 -16.40 15.08
CA SER A 56 7.00 -17.59 14.53
C SER A 56 5.56 -17.73 15.03
N ALA A 57 5.28 -17.41 16.29
CA ALA A 57 3.90 -17.38 16.80
C ALA A 57 3.01 -16.38 16.03
N VAL A 58 3.52 -15.17 15.75
CA VAL A 58 2.81 -14.17 14.94
C VAL A 58 2.56 -14.69 13.53
N ILE A 59 3.60 -15.24 12.89
CA ILE A 59 3.53 -15.76 11.51
C ILE A 59 2.56 -16.94 11.42
N LEU A 60 2.58 -17.85 12.39
CA LEU A 60 1.70 -19.02 12.42
C LEU A 60 0.23 -18.60 12.48
N ILE A 61 -0.11 -17.66 13.38
CA ILE A 61 -1.48 -17.14 13.49
C ILE A 61 -1.88 -16.45 12.18
N VAL A 62 -1.03 -15.58 11.63
CA VAL A 62 -1.30 -14.93 10.33
C VAL A 62 -1.52 -15.96 9.22
N SER A 63 -0.73 -17.03 9.20
CA SER A 63 -0.83 -18.12 8.22
C SER A 63 -2.17 -18.85 8.33
N CYS A 64 -2.70 -19.07 9.55
CA CYS A 64 -4.04 -19.64 9.73
C CYS A 64 -5.13 -18.79 9.05
N PHE A 65 -5.03 -17.46 9.11
CA PHE A 65 -5.96 -16.56 8.41
C PHE A 65 -5.80 -16.63 6.89
N ILE A 66 -4.56 -16.63 6.39
CA ILE A 66 -4.27 -16.76 4.95
C ILE A 66 -4.83 -18.07 4.40
N ILE A 67 -4.55 -19.18 5.09
CA ILE A 67 -5.02 -20.52 4.72
C ILE A 67 -6.54 -20.57 4.80
N GLY A 68 -7.16 -20.05 5.87
CA GLY A 68 -8.62 -20.03 6.02
C GLY A 68 -9.32 -19.32 4.86
N TRP A 69 -8.83 -18.14 4.47
CA TRP A 69 -9.39 -17.38 3.35
C TRP A 69 -9.16 -18.06 2.01
N GLY A 70 -7.94 -18.54 1.75
CA GLY A 70 -7.62 -19.24 0.52
C GLY A 70 -8.44 -20.53 0.35
N SER A 71 -8.64 -21.29 1.42
CA SER A 71 -9.50 -22.48 1.42
C SER A 71 -10.97 -22.15 1.15
N TYR A 72 -11.47 -21.04 1.71
CA TYR A 72 -12.82 -20.55 1.39
C TYR A 72 -12.97 -20.21 -0.09
N ASN A 73 -12.00 -19.49 -0.68
CA ASN A 73 -12.02 -19.16 -2.10
C ASN A 73 -11.91 -20.39 -3.00
N TYR A 74 -11.07 -21.36 -2.62
CA TYR A 74 -10.96 -22.64 -3.34
C TYR A 74 -12.28 -23.40 -3.34
N TYR A 75 -12.95 -23.51 -2.19
CA TYR A 75 -14.25 -24.20 -2.10
C TYR A 75 -15.34 -23.52 -2.91
N ARG A 76 -15.35 -22.17 -2.97
CA ARG A 76 -16.37 -21.38 -3.69
C ARG A 76 -16.11 -21.27 -5.19
N GLY A 77 -14.86 -21.14 -5.61
CA GLY A 77 -14.48 -20.75 -6.97
C GLY A 77 -13.51 -21.70 -7.67
N GLY A 78 -13.11 -22.80 -7.01
CA GLY A 78 -12.18 -23.80 -7.57
C GLY A 78 -10.71 -23.35 -7.64
N GLU A 79 -10.40 -22.11 -7.24
CA GLU A 79 -9.04 -21.56 -7.28
C GLU A 79 -8.61 -21.08 -5.89
N TRP A 80 -7.47 -21.59 -5.43
CA TRP A 80 -6.88 -21.12 -4.17
C TRP A 80 -6.22 -19.77 -4.41
N THR A 81 -6.88 -18.72 -3.93
CA THR A 81 -6.37 -17.36 -4.01
C THR A 81 -6.45 -16.69 -2.65
N PHE A 82 -5.38 -15.99 -2.28
CA PHE A 82 -5.37 -15.19 -1.07
C PHE A 82 -5.67 -13.71 -1.37
N THR A 83 -5.34 -13.24 -2.57
CA THR A 83 -5.64 -11.89 -3.04
C THR A 83 -7.07 -11.81 -3.57
N GLY A 84 -7.72 -10.65 -3.42
CA GLY A 84 -9.01 -10.43 -4.09
C GLY A 84 -8.88 -10.55 -5.61
N GLY A 85 -9.93 -11.03 -6.29
CA GLY A 85 -9.93 -11.34 -7.73
C GLY A 85 -9.58 -10.18 -8.68
N ASN A 86 -9.52 -8.94 -8.16
CA ASN A 86 -9.20 -7.75 -8.95
C ASN A 86 -7.72 -7.36 -8.95
N ALA A 87 -6.83 -8.14 -8.31
CA ALA A 87 -5.40 -7.80 -8.26
C ALA A 87 -4.78 -7.70 -9.66
N ASP A 88 -5.04 -8.68 -10.52
CA ASP A 88 -4.49 -8.72 -11.89
C ASP A 88 -5.06 -7.60 -12.77
N HIS A 89 -6.36 -7.32 -12.62
CA HIS A 89 -7.02 -6.20 -13.27
C HIS A 89 -6.36 -4.87 -12.88
N ASN A 90 -6.19 -4.62 -11.58
CA ASN A 90 -5.57 -3.39 -11.07
C ASN A 90 -4.10 -3.25 -11.51
N LEU A 91 -3.39 -4.37 -11.62
CA LEU A 91 -2.02 -4.39 -12.12
C LEU A 91 -1.98 -3.99 -13.60
N TYR A 92 -2.87 -4.56 -14.42
CA TYR A 92 -2.98 -4.25 -15.85
C TYR A 92 -3.35 -2.79 -16.11
N ILE A 93 -4.33 -2.25 -15.36
CA ILE A 93 -4.68 -0.82 -15.46
C ILE A 93 -3.44 0.05 -15.27
N GLY A 94 -2.58 -0.29 -14.32
CA GLY A 94 -1.34 0.44 -14.03
C GLY A 94 -0.19 0.18 -15.01
N LEU A 95 -0.21 -0.93 -15.76
CA LEU A 95 0.90 -1.42 -16.58
C LEU A 95 0.40 -1.97 -17.92
N ASN A 96 -0.06 -1.08 -18.79
CA ASN A 96 -0.43 -1.38 -20.16
C ASN A 96 0.05 -0.29 -21.12
N SER A 97 -0.03 -0.55 -22.43
CA SER A 97 0.45 0.36 -23.48
C SER A 97 -0.28 1.69 -23.55
N ARG A 98 -1.57 1.74 -23.17
CA ARG A 98 -2.42 2.94 -23.14
C ARG A 98 -2.14 3.83 -21.93
N ASN A 99 -1.66 3.26 -20.82
CA ASN A 99 -1.32 4.05 -19.63
C ASN A 99 -0.07 4.91 -19.89
N LYS A 100 -0.27 6.22 -20.06
CA LYS A 100 0.80 7.21 -20.18
C LYS A 100 0.94 8.09 -18.95
N THR A 101 -0.02 8.05 -18.03
CA THR A 101 -0.16 9.04 -16.97
C THR A 101 0.30 8.51 -15.62
N GLY A 102 0.33 7.19 -15.43
CA GLY A 102 0.47 6.52 -14.13
C GLY A 102 -0.85 6.41 -13.36
N GLY A 103 -1.95 6.95 -13.90
CA GLY A 103 -3.29 6.83 -13.35
C GLY A 103 -3.88 5.43 -13.54
N GLY A 104 -5.21 5.34 -13.48
CA GLY A 104 -5.92 4.09 -13.68
C GLY A 104 -7.39 4.25 -14.03
N ILE A 105 -7.71 5.22 -14.86
CA ILE A 105 -9.08 5.45 -15.32
C ILE A 105 -9.36 4.55 -16.52
N TRP A 106 -10.33 3.65 -16.39
CA TRP A 106 -10.82 2.84 -17.52
C TRP A 106 -11.37 3.73 -18.64
N GLY A 107 -11.07 3.40 -19.89
CA GLY A 107 -11.39 4.21 -21.06
C GLY A 107 -10.41 5.37 -21.33
N GLU A 108 -9.56 5.75 -20.37
CA GLU A 108 -8.50 6.76 -20.56
C GLU A 108 -7.13 6.09 -20.52
N ASP A 109 -6.73 5.59 -19.34
CA ASP A 109 -5.43 4.96 -19.07
C ASP A 109 -5.40 3.46 -19.36
N ALA A 110 -6.55 2.84 -19.57
CA ALA A 110 -6.71 1.43 -19.92
C ALA A 110 -7.92 1.26 -20.85
N PRO A 111 -7.96 0.21 -21.70
CA PRO A 111 -9.13 -0.11 -22.51
C PRO A 111 -10.41 -0.21 -21.67
N SER A 112 -11.58 0.17 -22.20
CA SER A 112 -12.82 0.05 -21.45
C SER A 112 -13.12 -1.42 -21.10
N PHE A 113 -13.97 -1.67 -20.08
CA PHE A 113 -14.37 -3.04 -19.76
C PHE A 113 -14.99 -3.77 -20.96
N GLU A 114 -15.80 -3.07 -21.76
CA GLU A 114 -16.41 -3.62 -22.97
C GLU A 114 -15.35 -3.98 -24.04
N GLU A 115 -14.32 -3.15 -24.19
CA GLU A 115 -13.19 -3.45 -25.09
C GLU A 115 -12.45 -4.72 -24.63
N ILE A 116 -12.18 -4.85 -23.32
CA ILE A 116 -11.53 -6.03 -22.75
C ILE A 116 -12.40 -7.28 -22.90
N GLU A 117 -13.70 -7.18 -22.66
CA GLU A 117 -14.64 -8.30 -22.82
C GLU A 117 -14.65 -8.80 -24.26
N LYS A 118 -14.68 -7.90 -25.25
CA LYS A 118 -14.60 -8.26 -26.67
C LYS A 118 -13.27 -8.94 -27.02
N LEU A 119 -12.15 -8.42 -26.50
CA LEU A 119 -10.82 -8.99 -26.73
C LEU A 119 -10.64 -10.38 -26.11
N THR A 120 -11.23 -10.58 -24.93
CA THR A 120 -11.10 -11.83 -24.17
C THR A 120 -12.13 -12.88 -24.61
N ALA A 121 -13.31 -12.49 -25.09
CA ALA A 121 -14.35 -13.42 -25.55
C ALA A 121 -13.89 -14.37 -26.68
N ALA A 122 -12.97 -13.91 -27.53
CA ALA A 122 -12.39 -14.73 -28.61
C ALA A 122 -11.33 -15.74 -28.12
N LEU A 123 -10.90 -15.65 -26.85
CA LEU A 123 -9.87 -16.50 -26.28
C LEU A 123 -10.47 -17.76 -25.64
N PRO A 124 -9.72 -18.87 -25.60
CA PRO A 124 -10.08 -20.03 -24.78
C PRO A 124 -10.28 -19.66 -23.29
N PRO A 125 -11.19 -20.34 -22.56
CA PRO A 125 -11.50 -20.01 -21.16
C PRO A 125 -10.29 -19.96 -20.22
N GLU A 126 -9.30 -20.83 -20.43
CA GLU A 126 -8.06 -20.83 -19.63
C GLU A 126 -7.22 -19.58 -19.88
N LYS A 127 -7.23 -19.06 -21.12
CA LYS A 127 -6.50 -17.85 -21.51
C LYS A 127 -7.22 -16.58 -21.06
N GLN A 128 -8.55 -16.58 -21.03
CA GLN A 128 -9.33 -15.47 -20.48
C GLN A 128 -8.92 -15.16 -19.03
N LYS A 129 -8.74 -16.22 -18.21
CA LYS A 129 -8.33 -16.07 -16.80
C LYS A 129 -6.93 -15.50 -16.61
N THR A 130 -5.98 -15.84 -17.48
CA THR A 130 -4.59 -15.40 -17.35
C THR A 130 -4.26 -14.15 -18.16
N TRP A 131 -5.17 -13.70 -19.02
CA TRP A 131 -4.94 -12.64 -20.00
C TRP A 131 -4.30 -11.39 -19.40
N PHE A 132 -4.85 -10.86 -18.30
CA PHE A 132 -4.29 -9.67 -17.64
C PHE A 132 -2.85 -9.87 -17.18
N LYS A 133 -2.54 -11.03 -16.58
CA LYS A 133 -1.17 -11.36 -16.14
C LYS A 133 -0.22 -11.45 -17.32
N ASP A 134 -0.66 -12.08 -18.39
CA ASP A 134 0.14 -12.31 -19.59
C ASP A 134 0.43 -10.98 -20.30
N GLU A 135 -0.56 -10.11 -20.43
CA GLU A 135 -0.38 -8.77 -21.02
C GLU A 135 0.51 -7.87 -20.17
N VAL A 136 0.38 -7.87 -18.83
CA VAL A 136 1.30 -7.13 -17.95
C VAL A 136 2.74 -7.63 -18.12
N LYS A 137 2.95 -8.96 -18.12
CA LYS A 137 4.27 -9.56 -18.30
C LYS A 137 4.87 -9.19 -19.65
N LYS A 138 4.07 -9.27 -20.71
CA LYS A 138 4.46 -8.87 -22.06
C LYS A 138 4.87 -7.41 -22.11
N PHE A 139 4.01 -6.51 -21.61
CA PHE A 139 4.27 -5.08 -21.56
C PHE A 139 5.56 -4.77 -20.79
N ALA A 140 5.74 -5.36 -19.61
CA ALA A 140 6.92 -5.11 -18.78
C ALA A 140 8.22 -5.60 -19.42
N ARG A 141 8.18 -6.73 -20.12
CA ARG A 141 9.33 -7.28 -20.86
C ARG A 141 9.69 -6.43 -22.06
N GLU A 142 8.70 -6.00 -22.82
CA GLU A 142 8.89 -5.21 -24.05
C GLU A 142 9.23 -3.74 -23.75
N ASN A 143 8.81 -3.20 -22.60
CA ASN A 143 8.90 -1.77 -22.29
C ASN A 143 9.47 -1.45 -20.88
N PRO A 144 10.66 -1.95 -20.50
CA PRO A 144 11.20 -1.79 -19.14
C PRO A 144 11.39 -0.32 -18.75
N LYS A 145 11.81 0.55 -19.69
CA LYS A 145 11.94 2.00 -19.47
C LYS A 145 10.59 2.66 -19.16
N GLN A 146 9.54 2.25 -19.86
CA GLN A 146 8.19 2.78 -19.65
C GLN A 146 7.64 2.37 -18.29
N VAL A 147 7.93 1.14 -17.82
CA VAL A 147 7.56 0.68 -16.47
C VAL A 147 8.17 1.59 -15.40
N LEU A 148 9.47 1.90 -15.50
CA LEU A 148 10.14 2.80 -14.56
C LEU A 148 9.56 4.22 -14.61
N LEU A 149 9.28 4.74 -15.81
CA LEU A 149 8.63 6.05 -15.97
C LEU A 149 7.24 6.08 -15.34
N LEU A 150 6.44 5.02 -15.52
CA LEU A 150 5.12 4.90 -14.91
C LEU A 150 5.21 4.81 -13.39
N ALA A 151 6.18 4.06 -12.85
CA ALA A 151 6.43 4.02 -11.40
C ALA A 151 6.74 5.41 -10.84
N ALA A 152 7.59 6.20 -11.51
CA ALA A 152 7.89 7.57 -11.10
C ALA A 152 6.66 8.50 -11.19
N LYS A 153 5.85 8.36 -12.24
CA LYS A 153 4.59 9.13 -12.38
C LYS A 153 3.58 8.78 -11.28
N LYS A 154 3.46 7.50 -10.93
CA LYS A 154 2.59 7.04 -9.83
C LYS A 154 3.08 7.54 -8.47
N MET A 155 4.39 7.53 -8.24
CA MET A 155 5.01 8.12 -7.05
C MET A 155 4.62 9.59 -6.91
N TYR A 156 4.70 10.33 -8.01
CA TYR A 156 4.28 11.71 -8.04
C TYR A 156 2.77 11.86 -7.77
N ILE A 157 1.91 11.06 -8.40
CA ILE A 157 0.45 11.08 -8.14
C ILE A 157 0.12 10.85 -6.66
N PHE A 158 0.80 9.90 -6.02
CA PHE A 158 0.60 9.57 -4.61
C PHE A 158 0.85 10.78 -3.68
N TRP A 159 1.89 11.55 -3.95
CA TRP A 159 2.29 12.72 -3.14
C TRP A 159 1.81 14.07 -3.68
N ARG A 160 1.09 14.10 -4.81
CA ARG A 160 0.71 15.36 -5.46
C ARG A 160 -0.26 16.17 -4.58
N PRO A 161 0.02 17.45 -4.28
CA PRO A 161 -0.82 18.26 -3.39
C PRO A 161 -2.03 18.88 -4.09
N TYR A 162 -2.50 18.31 -5.21
CA TYR A 162 -3.65 18.81 -5.96
C TYR A 162 -4.31 17.71 -6.80
N PRO A 163 -5.61 17.81 -7.08
CA PRO A 163 -6.37 16.84 -7.86
C PRO A 163 -6.08 16.93 -9.36
N ARG A 164 -6.22 15.80 -10.07
CA ARG A 164 -6.20 15.75 -11.55
C ARG A 164 -7.61 15.78 -12.14
N ALA A 165 -8.60 15.28 -11.41
CA ALA A 165 -9.94 15.11 -11.96
C ALA A 165 -10.54 16.48 -12.33
N PRO A 166 -11.10 16.65 -13.54
CA PRO A 166 -11.59 17.93 -14.04
C PRO A 166 -12.57 18.64 -13.09
N GLN A 167 -13.39 17.88 -12.35
CA GLN A 167 -14.34 18.43 -11.39
C GLN A 167 -13.70 19.13 -10.17
N TYR A 168 -12.40 19.00 -9.95
CA TYR A 168 -11.70 19.59 -8.80
C TYR A 168 -10.57 20.57 -9.22
N THR A 169 -10.55 21.04 -10.47
CA THR A 169 -9.49 21.91 -10.99
C THR A 169 -9.72 23.40 -10.74
N ASN A 170 -10.74 23.80 -9.96
CA ASN A 170 -10.91 25.22 -9.65
C ASN A 170 -9.75 25.72 -8.74
N PRO A 171 -9.34 27.00 -8.86
CA PRO A 171 -8.18 27.50 -8.11
C PRO A 171 -8.34 27.43 -6.59
N LEU A 172 -9.55 27.64 -6.08
CA LEU A 172 -9.83 27.61 -4.64
C LEU A 172 -9.68 26.21 -4.04
N THR A 173 -10.21 25.17 -4.68
CA THR A 173 -10.06 23.77 -4.28
C THR A 173 -8.60 23.34 -4.34
N ILE A 174 -7.86 23.73 -5.39
CA ILE A 174 -6.42 23.49 -5.47
C ILE A 174 -5.69 24.14 -4.30
N ALA A 175 -5.99 25.41 -4.00
CA ALA A 175 -5.38 26.13 -2.88
C ALA A 175 -5.69 25.45 -1.53
N ILE A 176 -6.95 25.11 -1.26
CA ILE A 176 -7.34 24.43 -0.01
C ILE A 176 -6.58 23.11 0.16
N ILE A 177 -6.53 22.27 -0.88
CA ILE A 177 -5.83 20.98 -0.81
C ILE A 177 -4.33 21.20 -0.62
N PHE A 178 -3.74 22.15 -1.33
CA PHE A 178 -2.32 22.45 -1.23
C PHE A 178 -1.94 22.93 0.17
N PHE A 179 -2.65 23.94 0.69
CA PHE A 179 -2.38 24.53 2.01
C PHE A 179 -2.80 23.62 3.18
N SER A 180 -3.64 22.61 2.94
CA SER A 180 -3.93 21.58 3.96
C SER A 180 -2.85 20.49 3.97
N PHE A 181 -2.43 20.02 2.79
CA PHE A 181 -1.56 18.84 2.67
C PHE A 181 -0.06 19.16 2.74
N VAL A 182 0.39 20.26 2.17
CA VAL A 182 1.83 20.59 2.14
C VAL A 182 2.36 20.87 3.55
N PRO A 183 1.73 21.73 4.38
CA PRO A 183 2.19 21.93 5.76
C PRO A 183 2.16 20.65 6.58
N LEU A 184 1.12 19.82 6.41
CA LEU A 184 1.01 18.51 7.05
C LEU A 184 2.24 17.62 6.76
N VAL A 185 2.62 17.51 5.49
CA VAL A 185 3.78 16.73 5.07
C VAL A 185 5.09 17.33 5.59
N LEU A 186 5.27 18.65 5.50
CA LEU A 186 6.47 19.33 5.97
C LEU A 186 6.67 19.16 7.48
N LEU A 187 5.62 19.35 8.28
CA LEU A 187 5.65 19.15 9.73
C LEU A 187 5.88 17.68 10.09
N SER A 188 5.33 16.75 9.32
CA SER A 188 5.60 15.31 9.50
C SER A 188 7.09 15.01 9.28
N PHE A 189 7.70 15.53 8.21
CA PHE A 189 9.14 15.37 7.97
C PHE A 189 9.99 16.05 9.03
N TYR A 190 9.56 17.21 9.53
CA TYR A 190 10.24 17.89 10.64
C TYR A 190 10.28 17.01 11.89
N THR A 191 9.16 16.35 12.25
CA THR A 191 9.13 15.36 13.33
C THR A 191 10.13 14.23 13.09
N LEU A 192 10.17 13.65 11.89
CA LEU A 192 11.16 12.61 11.57
C LEU A 192 12.60 13.12 11.74
N TRP A 193 12.87 14.37 11.35
CA TRP A 193 14.18 15.00 11.52
C TRP A 193 14.56 15.22 13.00
N LEU A 194 13.59 15.56 13.87
CA LEU A 194 13.82 15.68 15.31
C LEU A 194 14.21 14.34 15.93
N PHE A 195 13.45 13.28 15.60
CA PHE A 195 13.65 11.95 16.17
C PHE A 195 14.81 11.15 15.54
N ARG A 196 15.47 11.66 14.50
CA ARG A 196 16.56 10.94 13.81
C ARG A 196 17.72 10.54 14.72
N LYS A 197 17.90 11.23 15.85
CA LYS A 197 18.93 10.95 16.87
C LYS A 197 18.35 10.33 18.15
N ASP A 198 17.03 10.23 18.26
CA ASP A 198 16.37 9.71 19.45
C ASP A 198 16.45 8.17 19.48
N LYS A 199 16.69 7.62 20.67
CA LYS A 199 16.64 6.17 20.92
C LYS A 199 15.23 5.59 20.76
N ASN A 200 14.19 6.44 20.76
CA ASN A 200 12.79 6.05 20.57
C ASN A 200 12.36 5.87 19.11
N TYR A 201 13.30 5.70 18.17
CA TYR A 201 13.03 5.49 16.74
C TYR A 201 12.02 4.37 16.44
N ILE A 202 11.84 3.42 17.35
CA ILE A 202 10.84 2.33 17.28
C ILE A 202 9.42 2.89 17.09
N LEU A 203 9.08 4.00 17.73
CA LEU A 203 7.76 4.63 17.61
C LEU A 203 7.50 5.13 16.18
N LEU A 204 8.55 5.45 15.43
CA LEU A 204 8.47 5.91 14.05
C LEU A 204 8.67 4.80 13.03
N ALA A 205 9.40 3.74 13.38
CA ALA A 205 9.73 2.66 12.46
C ALA A 205 8.48 2.02 11.84
N TYR A 206 7.49 1.61 12.64
CA TYR A 206 6.29 0.93 12.12
C TYR A 206 5.37 1.84 11.28
N PRO A 207 5.08 3.10 11.68
CA PRO A 207 4.44 4.06 10.78
C PRO A 207 5.18 4.23 9.45
N LEU A 208 6.51 4.36 9.49
CA LEU A 208 7.32 4.52 8.27
C LEU A 208 7.30 3.28 7.38
N LEU A 209 7.36 2.07 7.95
CA LEU A 209 7.21 0.83 7.18
C LEU A 209 5.84 0.76 6.50
N TYR A 210 4.78 1.23 7.16
CA TYR A 210 3.44 1.28 6.57
C TYR A 210 3.30 2.33 5.46
N ILE A 211 3.91 3.51 5.62
CA ILE A 211 3.95 4.53 4.56
C ILE A 211 4.76 4.01 3.37
N ALA A 212 5.95 3.44 3.62
CA ALA A 212 6.84 2.92 2.60
C ALA A 212 6.19 1.80 1.78
N GLN A 213 5.50 0.86 2.44
CA GLN A 213 4.87 -0.25 1.72
C GLN A 213 3.67 0.19 0.88
N LEU A 214 2.82 1.10 1.38
CA LEU A 214 1.72 1.64 0.57
C LEU A 214 2.28 2.36 -0.66
N ASN A 215 3.32 3.17 -0.44
CA ASN A 215 3.98 3.85 -1.53
C ASN A 215 4.53 2.87 -2.58
N ALA A 216 5.27 1.84 -2.14
CA ALA A 216 5.83 0.80 -3.00
C ALA A 216 4.75 0.04 -3.78
N MET A 217 3.62 -0.28 -3.15
CA MET A 217 2.47 -0.89 -3.82
C MET A 217 1.99 0.00 -4.96
N HIS A 218 1.84 1.31 -4.73
CA HIS A 218 1.40 2.24 -5.77
C HIS A 218 2.46 2.58 -6.82
N LEU A 219 3.71 2.15 -6.69
CA LEU A 219 4.66 2.17 -7.82
C LEU A 219 4.29 1.13 -8.88
N VAL A 220 3.68 0.02 -8.45
CA VAL A 220 3.35 -1.12 -9.30
C VAL A 220 1.92 -1.01 -9.81
N PHE A 221 0.96 -0.83 -8.92
CA PHE A 221 -0.46 -0.67 -9.26
C PHE A 221 -0.78 0.72 -9.82
N ALA A 222 -1.99 0.92 -10.35
CA ALA A 222 -2.44 2.25 -10.77
C ALA A 222 -2.38 3.27 -9.63
N GLY A 223 -2.04 4.52 -9.96
CA GLY A 223 -1.97 5.63 -9.01
C GLY A 223 -3.30 6.39 -8.91
N SER A 224 -3.71 6.70 -7.68
CA SER A 224 -4.82 7.61 -7.38
C SER A 224 -4.51 8.38 -6.10
N LEU A 225 -5.03 9.60 -6.00
CA LEU A 225 -4.86 10.43 -4.79
C LEU A 225 -5.53 9.80 -3.56
N VAL A 226 -6.65 9.11 -3.74
CA VAL A 226 -7.39 8.47 -2.64
C VAL A 226 -6.55 7.39 -1.95
N TYR A 227 -5.56 6.82 -2.64
CA TYR A 227 -4.70 5.80 -2.08
C TYR A 227 -3.71 6.31 -1.02
N ARG A 228 -3.57 7.62 -0.86
CA ARG A 228 -2.82 8.20 0.25
C ARG A 228 -3.67 8.40 1.52
N PHE A 229 -5.00 8.37 1.43
CA PHE A 229 -5.87 8.58 2.60
C PHE A 229 -5.52 7.68 3.79
N PRO A 230 -5.12 6.41 3.61
CA PRO A 230 -4.72 5.58 4.74
C PRO A 230 -3.46 6.05 5.49
N ILE A 231 -2.60 6.87 4.88
CA ILE A 231 -1.40 7.43 5.54
C ILE A 231 -1.66 8.81 6.16
N GLU A 232 -2.70 9.53 5.73
CA GLU A 232 -2.98 10.89 6.22
C GLU A 232 -3.17 10.96 7.74
N PRO A 233 -3.90 10.04 8.41
CA PRO A 233 -3.98 10.04 9.88
C PRO A 233 -2.62 9.92 10.57
N LEU A 234 -1.69 9.15 10.00
CA LEU A 234 -0.34 9.01 10.56
C LEU A 234 0.46 10.30 10.37
N LEU A 235 0.35 10.93 9.20
CA LEU A 235 0.94 12.24 8.95
C LEU A 235 0.37 13.29 9.90
N ILE A 236 -0.93 13.26 10.21
CA ILE A 236 -1.55 14.19 11.17
C ILE A 236 -0.92 14.01 12.56
N CYS A 237 -0.77 12.78 13.04
CA CYS A 237 -0.12 12.53 14.33
C CYS A 237 1.34 13.04 14.35
N LEU A 238 2.10 12.80 13.27
CA LEU A 238 3.49 13.26 13.17
C LEU A 238 3.57 14.79 13.08
N ALA A 239 2.72 15.41 12.27
CA ALA A 239 2.66 16.85 12.10
C ALA A 239 2.26 17.58 13.39
N ALA A 240 1.32 17.03 14.16
CA ALA A 240 0.90 17.59 15.43
C ALA A 240 2.07 17.69 16.42
N TYR A 241 2.91 16.64 16.51
CA TYR A 241 4.13 16.69 17.33
C TYR A 241 5.11 17.76 16.84
N GLY A 242 5.31 17.85 15.52
CA GLY A 242 6.22 18.81 14.91
C GLY A 242 5.77 20.25 15.14
N ALA A 243 4.47 20.51 15.03
CA ALA A 243 3.86 21.79 15.34
C ALA A 243 4.02 22.16 16.82
N ASN A 244 3.73 21.24 17.75
CA ASN A 244 3.91 21.48 19.19
C ASN A 244 5.36 21.85 19.50
N ASN A 245 6.33 21.11 18.93
CA ASN A 245 7.75 21.41 19.12
C ASN A 245 8.19 22.77 18.56
N LEU A 246 7.55 23.27 17.50
CA LEU A 246 7.83 24.61 16.99
C LEU A 246 7.23 25.68 17.91
N LEU A 247 6.01 25.46 18.39
CA LEU A 247 5.34 26.39 19.30
C LEU A 247 6.05 26.50 20.65
N ASP A 248 6.53 25.39 21.21
CA ASP A 248 7.28 25.38 22.47
C ASP A 248 8.64 26.11 22.40
N ARG A 249 9.14 26.43 21.20
CA ARG A 249 10.41 27.14 20.98
C ARG A 249 10.24 28.66 20.81
N VAL A 250 9.01 29.13 20.62
CA VAL A 250 8.65 30.55 20.48
C VAL A 250 8.31 31.11 21.85
#